data_AF-A0A1W9Q4P7-F1
#
_entry.id   AF-A0A1W9Q4P7-F1
#
_cell.length_a   1.000
_cell.length_b   1.000
_cell.length_c   1.000
_cell.angle_alpha   90.00
_cell.angle_beta   90.00
_cell.angle_gamma   90.00
#
_symmetry.space_group_name_H-M   'P 1'
#
loop_
_entity.id
_entity.type
_entity.pdbx_description
1 polymer ?
#
loop_
_entity_poly.entity_id
_entity_poly.type
_entity_poly.pdbx_seq_one_letter_code
_entity_poly.pdbx_strand_id
1 'polypeptide(L)'
;MPKERRLALLRWVSLIAVIGLSAFVFYVRDQADQLAAYGYPGVFLIALLSNATVLLPAPGLAVVFTMGSVFHPLGVALAAGSGGALGELSGYLAGFSGQAIVEQMDIYERITPWIEKYGTLAILVLA
;
A
#
# COMPACT_ATOMS: atom_id res chain seq x y z
N MET A 1 21.14 15.19 17.81
CA MET A 1 21.50 14.09 16.88
C MET A 1 21.84 14.68 15.52
N PRO A 2 22.89 14.23 14.84
CA PRO A 2 23.14 14.63 13.45
C PRO A 2 21.95 14.23 12.56
N LYS A 3 21.57 15.08 11.60
CA LYS A 3 20.36 14.91 10.75
C LYS A 3 20.30 13.53 10.08
N GLU A 4 21.45 13.00 9.66
CA GLU A 4 21.58 11.68 9.01
C GLU A 4 21.17 10.52 9.91
N ARG A 5 21.56 10.52 11.20
CA ARG A 5 21.18 9.46 12.15
C ARG A 5 19.68 9.43 12.42
N ARG A 6 19.03 10.59 12.43
CA ARG A 6 17.57 10.69 12.59
C ARG A 6 16.84 10.12 11.38
N LEU A 7 17.32 10.42 10.17
CA LEU A 7 16.73 9.91 8.93
C LEU A 7 16.88 8.39 8.83
N ALA A 8 18.07 7.86 9.14
CA ALA A 8 18.31 6.42 9.16
C ALA A 8 17.40 5.70 10.16
N LEU A 9 17.25 6.26 11.37
CA LEU A 9 16.34 5.70 12.38
C LEU A 9 14.89 5.70 11.91
N LEU A 10 14.41 6.78 11.28
CA LEU A 10 13.05 6.84 10.73
C LEU A 10 12.85 5.78 9.64
N ARG A 11 13.80 5.59 8.73
CA ARG A 11 13.73 4.55 7.68
C ARG A 11 13.65 3.14 8.28
N TRP A 12 14.46 2.83 9.30
CA TRP A 12 14.40 1.54 9.99
C TRP A 12 13.07 1.32 10.71
N VAL A 13 12.56 2.34 11.41
CA VAL A 13 11.25 2.28 12.08
C VAL A 13 10.13 2.06 11.06
N SER A 14 10.14 2.80 9.95
CA SER A 14 9.19 2.64 8.86
C SER A 14 9.24 1.24 8.25
N LEU A 15 10.43 0.67 8.03
CA LEU A 15 10.59 -0.68 7.50
C LEU A 15 10.03 -1.74 8.45
N ILE A 16 10.37 -1.64 9.75
CA ILE A 16 9.85 -2.55 10.77
C ILE A 16 8.33 -2.45 10.87
N ALA A 17 7.78 -1.23 10.81
CA ALA A 17 6.33 -1.00 10.84
C ALA A 17 5.64 -1.67 9.64
N VAL A 18 6.19 -1.51 8.43
CA VAL A 18 5.65 -2.13 7.21
C VAL A 18 5.69 -3.66 7.27
N ILE A 19 6.81 -4.24 7.72
CA ILE A 19 6.96 -5.69 7.88
C ILE A 19 5.97 -6.21 8.93
N GLY A 20 5.90 -5.55 10.09
CA GLY A 20 4.99 -5.90 11.18
C GLY A 20 3.52 -5.81 10.75
N LEU A 21 3.14 -4.75 10.05
CA LEU A 21 1.80 -4.57 9.52
C LEU A 21 1.46 -5.65 8.48
N SER A 22 2.39 -5.95 7.57
CA SER A 22 2.20 -7.01 6.57
C SER A 22 2.04 -8.39 7.21
N ALA A 23 2.83 -8.70 8.25
CA ALA A 23 2.71 -9.94 9.01
C ALA A 23 1.39 -10.01 9.80
N PHE A 24 0.97 -8.90 10.41
CA PHE A 24 -0.30 -8.81 11.11
C PHE A 24 -1.49 -9.03 10.17
N VAL A 25 -1.48 -8.39 8.99
CA VAL A 25 -2.50 -8.61 7.96
C VAL A 25 -2.52 -10.07 7.53
N PHE A 26 -1.34 -10.67 7.30
CA PHE A 26 -1.25 -12.08 6.92
C PHE A 26 -1.82 -13.02 7.99
N TYR A 27 -1.63 -12.70 9.28
CA TYR A 27 -2.16 -13.48 10.40
C TYR A 27 -3.69 -13.37 10.52
N VAL A 28 -4.25 -12.18 10.30
CA VAL A 28 -5.69 -11.93 10.43
C VAL A 28 -6.48 -12.20 9.13
N ARG A 29 -5.80 -12.51 8.02
CA ARG A 29 -6.42 -12.67 6.69
C ARG A 29 -7.57 -13.68 6.69
N ASP A 30 -7.44 -14.78 7.42
CA ASP A 30 -8.44 -15.85 7.44
C ASP A 30 -9.70 -15.43 8.23
N GLN A 31 -9.62 -14.33 8.98
CA GLN A 31 -10.75 -13.69 9.68
C GLN A 31 -11.33 -12.50 8.89
N ALA A 32 -10.71 -12.11 7.78
CA ALA A 32 -11.17 -10.98 6.94
C ALA A 32 -12.56 -11.22 6.35
N ASP A 33 -12.93 -12.47 6.07
CA ASP A 33 -14.28 -12.82 5.60
C ASP A 33 -15.37 -12.49 6.64
N GLN A 34 -15.03 -12.54 7.94
CA GLN A 34 -15.95 -12.15 9.00
C GLN A 34 -16.09 -10.63 9.08
N LEU A 35 -15.06 -9.88 8.72
CA LEU A 35 -15.09 -8.41 8.68
C LEU A 35 -16.07 -7.89 7.63
N ALA A 36 -16.28 -8.63 6.53
CA ALA A 36 -17.23 -8.28 5.49
C ALA A 36 -18.69 -8.22 6.01
N ALA A 37 -19.01 -8.99 7.05
CA ALA A 37 -20.36 -9.01 7.66
C ALA A 37 -20.72 -7.73 8.42
N TYR A 38 -19.76 -6.84 8.69
CA TYR A 38 -19.98 -5.62 9.47
C TYR A 38 -20.46 -4.41 8.63
N GLY A 39 -20.74 -4.59 7.33
CA GLY A 39 -21.20 -3.50 6.46
C GLY A 39 -20.10 -2.45 6.18
N TYR A 40 -20.42 -1.15 6.26
CA TYR A 40 -19.44 -0.08 5.93
C TYR A 40 -18.15 -0.10 6.76
N PRO A 41 -18.17 -0.31 8.10
CA PRO A 41 -16.94 -0.52 8.87
C PRO A 41 -16.11 -1.72 8.37
N GLY A 42 -16.77 -2.79 7.95
CA GLY A 42 -16.14 -3.95 7.34
C GLY A 42 -15.42 -3.61 6.04
N VAL A 43 -16.11 -2.89 5.15
CA VAL A 43 -15.54 -2.37 3.90
C VAL A 43 -14.31 -1.50 4.15
N PHE A 44 -14.37 -0.60 5.14
CA PHE A 44 -13.24 0.24 5.53
C PHE A 44 -12.04 -0.59 5.97
N LEU A 45 -12.24 -1.56 6.88
CA LEU A 45 -11.16 -2.38 7.42
C LEU A 45 -10.57 -3.29 6.36
N ILE A 46 -11.39 -3.89 5.49
CA ILE A 46 -10.89 -4.73 4.39
C ILE A 46 -10.09 -3.89 3.41
N ALA A 47 -10.56 -2.69 3.03
CA ALA A 47 -9.81 -1.80 2.16
C ALA A 47 -8.50 -1.32 2.81
N LEU A 48 -8.52 -1.02 4.11
CA LEU A 48 -7.32 -0.66 4.88
C LEU A 48 -6.29 -1.78 4.87
N LEU A 49 -6.70 -2.99 5.25
CA LEU A 49 -5.80 -4.14 5.37
C LEU A 49 -5.28 -4.60 4.00
N SER A 50 -6.14 -4.57 2.97
CA SER A 50 -5.75 -5.00 1.62
C SER A 50 -4.76 -4.06 0.94
N ASN A 51 -4.82 -2.75 1.23
CA ASN A 51 -3.87 -1.77 0.70
C ASN A 51 -2.66 -1.54 1.63
N ALA A 52 -2.75 -1.95 2.90
CA ALA A 52 -1.64 -1.86 3.84
C ALA A 52 -0.50 -2.87 3.54
N THR A 53 -0.79 -3.94 2.82
CA THR A 53 0.19 -4.97 2.45
C THR A 53 0.93 -4.60 1.17
N VAL A 54 2.25 -4.48 1.27
CA VAL A 54 3.11 -4.14 0.12
C VAL A 54 3.37 -5.33 -0.80
N LEU A 55 3.40 -6.55 -0.25
CA LEU A 55 3.84 -7.76 -0.98
C LEU A 55 2.75 -8.79 -1.21
N LEU A 56 1.64 -8.71 -0.48
CA LEU A 56 0.61 -9.76 -0.47
C LEU A 56 -0.72 -9.15 -0.91
N PRO A 57 -1.10 -9.29 -2.20
CA PRO A 57 -2.36 -8.75 -2.67
C PRO A 57 -3.53 -9.52 -2.03
N ALA A 58 -4.26 -8.88 -1.12
CA ALA A 58 -5.55 -9.36 -0.65
C ALA A 58 -6.65 -8.94 -1.64
N PRO A 59 -7.76 -9.70 -1.76
CA PRO A 59 -8.81 -9.47 -2.76
C PRO A 59 -9.73 -8.27 -2.41
N GLY A 60 -9.17 -7.16 -1.92
CA GLY A 60 -9.93 -5.99 -1.45
C GLY A 60 -10.84 -5.39 -2.52
N LEU A 61 -10.40 -5.33 -3.78
CA LEU A 61 -11.22 -4.84 -4.90
C LEU A 61 -12.48 -5.69 -5.13
N ALA A 62 -12.36 -7.01 -5.05
CA ALA A 62 -13.50 -7.90 -5.20
C ALA A 62 -14.54 -7.66 -4.09
N VAL A 63 -14.08 -7.52 -2.84
CA VAL A 63 -14.96 -7.23 -1.71
C VAL A 63 -15.64 -5.87 -1.87
N VAL A 64 -14.91 -4.81 -2.21
CA VAL A 64 -15.48 -3.46 -2.41
C VAL A 64 -16.52 -3.48 -3.53
N PHE A 65 -16.25 -4.18 -4.63
CA PHE A 65 -17.17 -4.31 -5.75
C PHE A 65 -18.46 -5.06 -5.36
N THR A 66 -18.32 -6.21 -4.69
CA THR A 66 -19.47 -6.97 -4.18
C THR A 66 -20.28 -6.13 -3.20
N MET A 67 -19.64 -5.45 -2.25
CA MET A 67 -20.33 -4.61 -1.27
C MET A 67 -21.00 -3.40 -1.91
N GLY A 68 -20.44 -2.84 -2.98
CA GLY A 68 -21.06 -1.79 -3.79
C GLY A 68 -22.35 -2.22 -4.50
N SER A 69 -22.52 -3.53 -4.75
CA SER A 69 -23.76 -4.08 -5.32
C SER A 69 -24.87 -4.32 -4.27
N VAL A 70 -24.48 -4.43 -2.99
CA VAL A 70 -25.40 -4.74 -1.89
C VAL A 70 -25.77 -3.49 -1.09
N PHE A 71 -24.81 -2.60 -0.85
CA PHE A 71 -24.96 -1.38 -0.05
C PHE A 71 -25.05 -0.12 -0.93
N HIS A 72 -25.35 1.02 -0.32
CA HIS A 72 -25.40 2.29 -1.04
C HIS A 72 -23.99 2.65 -1.56
N PRO A 73 -23.79 2.84 -2.89
CA PRO A 73 -22.47 2.99 -3.48
C PRO A 73 -21.62 4.12 -2.88
N LEU A 74 -22.25 5.25 -2.53
CA LEU A 74 -21.53 6.36 -1.89
C LEU A 74 -20.94 5.98 -0.52
N GLY A 75 -21.66 5.19 0.29
CA GLY A 75 -21.17 4.74 1.59
C GLY A 75 -20.00 3.77 1.45
N VAL A 76 -20.09 2.86 0.48
CA VAL A 76 -19.00 1.95 0.13
C VAL A 76 -17.79 2.72 -0.38
N ALA A 77 -17.98 3.70 -1.26
CA ALA A 77 -16.91 4.53 -1.79
C ALA A 77 -16.18 5.32 -0.69
N LEU A 78 -16.91 5.91 0.27
CA LEU A 78 -16.31 6.63 1.38
C LEU A 78 -15.56 5.68 2.33
N ALA A 79 -16.14 4.55 2.68
CA ALA A 79 -15.51 3.56 3.56
C ALA A 79 -14.26 2.96 2.90
N ALA A 80 -14.39 2.44 1.69
CA ALA A 80 -13.28 1.84 0.95
C ALA A 80 -12.20 2.87 0.61
N GLY A 81 -12.59 4.07 0.19
CA GLY A 81 -11.66 5.14 -0.18
C GLY A 81 -10.85 5.63 1.02
N SER A 82 -11.49 5.86 2.17
CA SER A 82 -10.77 6.27 3.38
C SER A 82 -9.90 5.15 3.96
N GLY A 83 -10.40 3.91 3.97
CA GLY A 83 -9.63 2.74 4.39
C GLY A 83 -8.41 2.52 3.49
N GLY A 84 -8.62 2.53 2.17
CA GLY A 84 -7.56 2.40 1.19
C GLY A 84 -6.51 3.50 1.27
N ALA A 85 -6.93 4.77 1.38
CA ALA A 85 -6.01 5.89 1.53
C ALA A 85 -5.13 5.77 2.77
N LEU A 86 -5.67 5.28 3.89
CA LEU A 86 -4.89 4.98 5.09
C LEU A 86 -3.98 3.76 4.92
N GLY A 87 -4.43 2.74 4.20
CA GLY A 87 -3.65 1.55 3.89
C GLY A 87 -2.41 1.88 3.07
N GLU A 88 -2.57 2.72 2.04
CA GLU A 88 -1.52 3.20 1.14
C GLU A 88 -0.39 3.97 1.84
N LEU A 89 -0.63 4.49 3.05
CA LEU A 89 0.45 5.06 3.87
C LEU A 89 1.55 4.03 4.14
N SER A 90 1.21 2.75 4.20
CA SER A 90 2.16 1.65 4.33
C SER A 90 3.06 1.52 3.10
N GLY A 91 2.48 1.65 1.90
CA GLY A 91 3.22 1.71 0.64
C GLY A 91 4.18 2.91 0.60
N TYR A 92 3.71 4.08 1.03
CA TYR A 92 4.56 5.26 1.17
C TYR A 92 5.74 5.04 2.12
N LEU A 93 5.49 4.46 3.31
CA LEU A 93 6.54 4.16 4.28
C LEU A 93 7.53 3.12 3.76
N ALA A 94 7.07 2.14 2.98
CA ALA A 94 7.92 1.16 2.33
C ALA A 94 8.85 1.81 1.30
N GLY A 95 8.31 2.67 0.44
CA GLY A 95 9.09 3.45 -0.52
C GLY A 95 10.10 4.37 0.16
N PHE A 96 9.68 5.09 1.20
CA PHE A 96 10.55 5.96 2.01
C PHE A 96 11.72 5.18 2.65
N SER A 97 11.45 3.96 3.12
CA SER A 97 12.45 3.08 3.73
C SER A 97 13.47 2.59 2.70
N GLY A 98 13.02 2.26 1.48
CA GLY A 98 13.84 1.74 0.39
C GLY A 98 14.66 2.79 -0.36
N GLN A 99 14.29 4.08 -0.30
CA GLN A 99 14.93 5.14 -1.09
C GLN A 99 16.46 5.21 -0.91
N ALA A 100 16.96 4.96 0.30
CA ALA A 100 18.40 4.97 0.60
C ALA A 100 19.22 3.95 -0.20
N ILE A 101 18.57 2.83 -0.54
CA ILE A 101 19.18 1.69 -1.21
C ILE A 101 19.04 1.88 -2.72
N VAL A 102 17.86 2.28 -3.19
CA VAL A 102 17.57 2.45 -4.63
C VAL A 102 18.40 3.56 -5.27
N GLU A 103 18.67 4.66 -4.57
CA GLU A 103 19.52 5.76 -5.07
C GLU A 103 20.98 5.33 -5.32
N GLN A 104 21.41 4.18 -4.80
CA GLN A 104 22.77 3.64 -4.97
C GLN A 104 22.84 2.51 -6.01
N MET A 105 21.73 2.18 -6.70
CA MET A 105 21.68 1.06 -7.64
C MET A 105 21.84 1.51 -9.10
N ASP A 106 22.65 0.78 -9.87
CA ASP A 106 22.85 0.94 -11.33
C ASP A 106 21.54 0.88 -12.15
N ILE A 107 20.46 0.36 -11.55
CA ILE A 107 19.12 0.32 -12.14
C ILE A 107 18.61 1.74 -12.44
N TYR A 108 18.88 2.71 -11.57
CA TYR A 108 18.45 4.09 -11.79
C TYR A 108 19.13 4.69 -13.03
N GLU A 109 20.43 4.48 -13.19
CA GLU A 109 21.18 4.95 -14.37
C GLU A 109 20.75 4.27 -15.66
N ARG A 110 20.26 3.02 -15.60
CA ARG A 110 19.76 2.28 -16.77
C ARG A 110 18.37 2.72 -17.21
N ILE A 111 17.49 3.06 -16.27
CA ILE A 111 16.09 3.37 -16.56
C ILE A 111 15.89 4.86 -16.91
N THR A 112 16.67 5.76 -16.29
CA THR A 112 16.55 7.22 -16.50
C THR A 112 16.59 7.62 -18.00
N PRO A 113 17.54 7.13 -18.83
CA PRO A 113 17.60 7.50 -20.24
C PRO A 113 16.36 7.07 -21.04
N TRP A 114 15.71 5.97 -20.65
CA TRP A 114 14.49 5.50 -21.30
C TRP A 114 13.30 6.38 -20.95
N ILE A 115 13.19 6.81 -19.69
CA ILE A 115 12.14 7.73 -19.24
C ILE A 115 12.33 9.10 -19.90
N GLU A 116 13.56 9.62 -19.99
CA GLU A 116 13.84 10.90 -20.67
C GLU A 116 13.50 10.84 -22.17
N LYS A 117 13.75 9.70 -22.82
CA LYS A 117 13.54 9.54 -24.26
C LYS A 117 12.07 9.27 -24.65
N TYR A 118 11.37 8.45 -23.88
CA TYR A 118 10.03 7.96 -24.23
C TYR A 118 8.92 8.52 -23.32
N GLY A 119 9.26 9.23 -22.25
CA GLY A 119 8.32 9.88 -21.34
C GLY A 119 7.26 8.92 -20.80
N THR A 120 5.99 9.29 -20.95
CA THR A 120 4.83 8.52 -20.48
C THR A 120 4.78 7.09 -21.00
N LEU A 121 5.29 6.84 -22.22
CA LEU A 121 5.34 5.50 -22.81
C LEU A 121 6.29 4.57 -22.07
N ALA A 122 7.44 5.07 -21.62
CA ALA A 122 8.35 4.28 -20.79
C ALA A 122 7.70 3.95 -19.43
N ILE A 123 7.04 4.92 -18.81
CA ILE A 123 6.36 4.72 -17.52
C ILE A 123 5.26 3.66 -17.66
N LEU A 124 4.46 3.70 -18.72
CA LEU A 124 3.38 2.73 -18.96
C LEU A 124 3.89 1.29 -19.19
N VAL A 125 5.08 1.12 -19.74
CA VAL A 125 5.70 -0.22 -19.94
C VAL A 125 6.35 -0.73 -18.66
N LEU A 126 6.82 0.17 -17.79
CA LEU A 126 7.45 -0.17 -16.51
C LEU A 126 6.47 -0.43 -15.37
N ALA A 127 5.26 0.15 -15.43
CA ALA A 127 4.19 0.03 -14.43
C ALA A 127 3.39 -1.27 -14.60
#